data_AF-E6R3T6-F1
#
_entry.id   AF-E6R3T6-F1
#
_cell.length_a   1.000
_cell.length_b   1.000
_cell.length_c   1.000
_cell.angle_alpha   90.00
_cell.angle_beta   90.00
_cell.angle_gamma   90.00
#
_symmetry.space_group_name_H-M   'P 1'
#
loop_
_entity.id
_entity.type
_entity.pdbx_description
1 polymer ?
#
loop_
_entity_poly.entity_id
_entity_poly.type
_entity_poly.pdbx_seq_one_letter_code
_entity_poly.pdbx_strand_id
1 'polypeptide(L)'
;MSLPSLLLPGQPLPAQLIAPPLPKCGKGCYEHNGQILASVVGRPRRDGAVVSVIGREETVGTVDVDSIVIGVISRLTPQQAHVTLTTLGDRPLPESSEDFTGLIRIADIRLTERDKVKMGECFRLGDIVKAKVLSLGDARSYYLSTAANELGVVYAKSEAGNPLLPVSYQEMEDEVTGKKEKRKVAKPEGI
;
A
#
# COMPACT_ATOMS: atom_id res chain seq x y z
N MET A 1 7.75 -21.98 -30.76
CA MET A 1 9.09 -21.77 -30.16
C MET A 1 8.88 -21.16 -28.78
N SER A 2 9.17 -21.90 -27.72
CA SER A 2 8.83 -21.51 -26.35
C SER A 2 9.75 -20.40 -25.84
N LEU A 3 9.17 -19.29 -25.37
CA LEU A 3 9.88 -18.31 -24.54
C LEU A 3 10.54 -19.05 -23.36
N PRO A 4 11.79 -18.76 -22.99
CA PRO A 4 12.39 -19.34 -21.79
C PRO A 4 11.56 -18.95 -20.57
N SER A 5 11.18 -19.98 -19.81
CA SER A 5 10.12 -20.00 -18.81
C SER A 5 10.45 -19.23 -17.52
N LEU A 6 11.73 -19.06 -17.22
CA LEU A 6 12.26 -18.35 -16.05
C LEU A 6 13.79 -18.35 -16.20
N LEU A 7 14.45 -17.23 -15.94
CA LEU A 7 15.91 -17.14 -15.84
C LEU A 7 16.32 -17.18 -14.37
N LEU A 8 17.45 -17.82 -14.10
CA LEU A 8 18.13 -17.83 -12.80
C LEU A 8 19.30 -16.82 -12.80
N PRO A 9 19.69 -16.30 -11.62
CA PRO A 9 20.90 -15.49 -11.48
C PRO A 9 22.12 -16.17 -12.11
N GLY A 10 22.87 -15.43 -12.92
CA GLY A 10 24.03 -15.89 -13.66
C GLY A 10 23.73 -16.55 -15.01
N GLN A 11 22.46 -16.71 -15.40
CA GLN A 11 22.12 -17.23 -16.74
C GLN A 11 22.20 -16.13 -17.81
N PRO A 12 22.76 -16.43 -18.99
CA PRO A 12 22.77 -15.49 -20.12
C PRO A 12 21.36 -15.30 -20.67
N LEU A 13 21.06 -14.08 -21.13
CA LEU A 13 19.76 -13.80 -21.73
C LEU A 13 19.59 -14.51 -23.10
N PRO A 14 18.36 -14.89 -23.47
CA PRO A 14 18.12 -15.56 -24.75
C PRO A 14 18.48 -14.66 -25.93
N ALA A 15 19.08 -15.25 -26.97
CA ALA A 15 19.57 -14.54 -28.15
C ALA A 15 18.51 -13.66 -28.86
N GLN A 16 17.22 -14.03 -28.75
CA GLN A 16 16.10 -13.25 -29.29
C GLN A 16 16.00 -11.84 -28.68
N LEU A 17 16.41 -11.69 -27.41
CA LEU A 17 16.36 -10.42 -26.69
C LEU A 17 17.64 -9.61 -26.84
N ILE A 18 18.74 -10.23 -27.28
CA ILE A 18 20.04 -9.61 -27.53
C ILE A 18 20.25 -9.34 -29.04
N ALA A 19 19.24 -9.57 -29.86
CA ALA A 19 19.31 -9.30 -31.29
C ALA A 19 19.63 -7.81 -31.56
N PRO A 20 20.55 -7.49 -32.51
CA PRO A 20 20.96 -6.13 -32.80
C PRO A 20 19.75 -5.24 -33.13
N PRO A 21 19.70 -3.98 -32.65
CA PRO A 21 20.74 -3.26 -31.93
C PRO A 21 21.01 -3.81 -30.53
N LEU A 22 22.30 -3.85 -30.14
CA LEU A 22 22.76 -4.31 -28.83
C LEU A 22 22.02 -3.54 -27.73
N PRO A 23 21.23 -4.21 -26.89
CA PRO A 23 20.47 -3.55 -25.86
C PRO A 23 21.39 -3.14 -24.69
N LYS A 24 21.00 -2.06 -24.02
CA LYS A 24 21.58 -1.67 -22.73
C LYS A 24 21.04 -2.57 -21.62
N CYS A 25 21.89 -2.87 -20.66
CA CYS A 25 21.54 -3.61 -19.46
C CYS A 25 20.61 -2.79 -18.56
N GLY A 26 19.43 -3.33 -18.27
CA GLY A 26 18.41 -2.74 -17.39
C GLY A 26 18.35 -3.40 -16.01
N LYS A 27 17.25 -3.17 -15.28
CA LYS A 27 17.02 -3.73 -13.94
C LYS A 27 17.02 -5.26 -13.97
N GLY A 28 17.60 -5.89 -12.95
CA GLY A 28 17.66 -7.35 -12.84
C GLY A 28 18.65 -8.02 -13.80
N CYS A 29 19.52 -7.25 -14.45
CA CYS A 29 20.57 -7.75 -15.32
C CYS A 29 21.92 -7.12 -14.94
N TYR A 30 23.00 -7.77 -15.34
CA TYR A 30 24.35 -7.19 -15.33
C TYR A 30 25.13 -7.63 -16.56
N GLU A 31 26.12 -6.85 -16.95
CA GLU A 31 27.03 -7.18 -18.04
C GLU A 31 28.31 -7.79 -17.48
N HIS A 32 28.71 -8.95 -17.99
CA HIS A 32 29.98 -9.58 -17.67
C HIS A 32 30.55 -10.23 -18.92
N ASN A 33 31.82 -9.93 -19.23
CA ASN A 33 32.53 -10.43 -20.41
C ASN A 33 31.77 -10.18 -21.74
N GLY A 34 31.12 -9.02 -21.88
CA GLY A 34 30.34 -8.66 -23.08
C GLY A 34 29.04 -9.44 -23.25
N GLN A 35 28.60 -10.17 -22.23
CA GLN A 35 27.31 -10.87 -22.20
C GLN A 35 26.42 -10.25 -21.12
N ILE A 36 25.13 -10.08 -21.44
CA ILE A 36 24.13 -9.66 -20.46
C ILE A 36 23.61 -10.93 -19.77
N LEU A 37 23.75 -10.97 -18.45
CA LEU A 37 23.29 -12.07 -17.59
C LEU A 37 22.21 -11.58 -16.64
N ALA A 38 21.35 -12.49 -16.20
CA ALA A 38 20.35 -12.21 -15.17
C ALA A 38 21.02 -12.06 -13.80
N SER A 39 20.69 -11.02 -13.02
CA SER A 39 21.09 -10.90 -11.61
C SER A 39 20.02 -11.42 -10.64
N VAL A 40 18.79 -11.59 -11.12
CA VAL A 40 17.64 -12.01 -10.33
C VAL A 40 16.89 -13.16 -11.00
N VAL A 41 16.16 -13.95 -10.21
CA VAL A 41 15.25 -14.98 -10.76
C VAL A 41 14.04 -14.27 -11.39
N GLY A 42 13.80 -14.44 -12.68
CA GLY A 42 12.71 -13.72 -13.34
C GLY A 42 12.53 -14.00 -14.83
N ARG A 43 11.56 -13.32 -15.43
CA ARG A 43 11.30 -13.39 -16.87
C ARG A 43 11.97 -12.21 -17.56
N PRO A 44 12.74 -12.44 -18.63
CA PRO A 44 13.39 -11.36 -19.34
C PRO A 44 12.35 -10.59 -20.17
N ARG A 45 12.41 -9.26 -20.10
CA ARG A 45 11.59 -8.32 -20.87
C ARG A 45 12.51 -7.32 -21.57
N ARG A 46 12.34 -7.19 -22.89
CA ARG A 46 12.98 -6.15 -23.70
C ARG A 46 11.99 -5.02 -23.92
N ASP A 47 12.37 -3.81 -23.53
CA ASP A 47 11.65 -2.59 -23.85
C ASP A 47 12.54 -1.71 -24.74
N GLY A 48 12.33 -1.84 -26.06
CA GLY A 48 13.14 -1.19 -27.09
C GLY A 48 14.65 -1.49 -26.97
N ALA A 49 15.39 -0.47 -26.53
CA ALA A 49 16.85 -0.50 -26.40
C ALA A 49 17.35 -1.01 -25.04
N VAL A 50 16.47 -1.37 -24.09
CA VAL A 50 16.85 -1.84 -22.76
C VAL A 50 16.31 -3.25 -22.52
N VAL A 51 17.12 -4.12 -21.94
CA VAL A 51 16.66 -5.45 -21.50
C VAL A 51 16.77 -5.57 -19.99
N SER A 52 15.68 -6.00 -19.38
CA SER A 52 15.55 -6.21 -17.94
C SER A 52 15.07 -7.62 -17.64
N VAL A 53 15.40 -8.16 -16.48
CA VAL A 53 14.80 -9.39 -15.97
C VAL A 53 13.87 -9.00 -14.84
N ILE A 54 12.58 -9.24 -15.06
CA ILE A 54 11.53 -8.91 -14.10
C ILE A 54 11.30 -10.17 -13.28
N GLY A 55 11.70 -10.12 -12.01
CA GLY A 55 11.46 -11.19 -11.06
C GLY A 55 9.99 -11.31 -10.65
N ARG A 56 9.72 -12.06 -9.59
CA ARG A 56 8.46 -11.89 -8.86
C ARG A 56 8.46 -10.44 -8.38
N GLU A 57 7.70 -9.60 -9.08
CA GLU A 57 7.60 -8.18 -8.81
C GLU A 57 6.84 -8.04 -7.49
N GLU A 58 7.55 -8.15 -6.37
CA GLU A 58 7.23 -7.26 -5.26
C GLU A 58 7.57 -5.88 -5.80
N THR A 59 6.59 -5.25 -6.44
CA THR A 59 6.68 -3.83 -6.76
C THR A 59 6.90 -3.13 -5.43
N VAL A 60 8.16 -2.87 -5.10
CA VAL A 60 8.53 -1.93 -4.05
C VAL A 60 8.10 -0.57 -4.58
N GLY A 61 6.81 -0.30 -4.50
CA GLY A 61 6.28 1.04 -4.66
C GLY A 61 6.83 1.81 -3.49
N THR A 62 7.85 2.63 -3.74
CA THR A 62 8.28 3.61 -2.75
C THR A 62 7.07 4.45 -2.40
N VAL A 63 6.78 4.57 -1.10
CA VAL A 63 5.64 5.35 -0.63
C VAL A 63 5.98 6.82 -0.76
N ASP A 64 5.45 7.51 -1.75
CA ASP A 64 5.68 8.94 -1.91
C ASP A 64 4.77 9.76 -0.98
N VAL A 65 5.23 10.98 -0.65
CA VAL A 65 4.40 11.98 0.02
C VAL A 65 3.15 12.26 -0.83
N ASP A 66 2.04 12.53 -0.17
CA ASP A 66 0.72 12.72 -0.76
C ASP A 66 0.07 11.47 -1.38
N SER A 67 0.74 10.32 -1.35
CA SER A 67 0.15 9.05 -1.78
C SER A 67 -0.98 8.59 -0.86
N ILE A 68 -1.99 7.94 -1.44
CA ILE A 68 -3.07 7.30 -0.69
C ILE A 68 -2.65 5.87 -0.37
N VAL A 69 -2.77 5.51 0.90
CA VAL A 69 -2.45 4.18 1.42
C VAL A 69 -3.64 3.60 2.16
N ILE A 70 -3.76 2.28 2.11
CA ILE A 70 -4.75 1.54 2.88
C ILE A 70 -4.01 0.63 3.84
N GLY A 71 -4.48 0.59 5.07
CA GLY A 71 -3.91 -0.25 6.10
C GLY A 71 -4.91 -0.61 7.18
N VAL A 72 -4.48 -1.50 8.07
CA VAL A 72 -5.27 -2.00 9.19
C VAL A 72 -4.77 -1.36 10.48
N ILE A 73 -5.69 -0.93 11.34
CA ILE A 73 -5.32 -0.37 12.65
C ILE A 73 -4.82 -1.49 13.55
N SER A 74 -3.53 -1.47 13.86
CA SER A 74 -2.86 -2.47 14.69
C SER A 74 -2.83 -2.09 16.17
N ARG A 75 -2.73 -0.79 16.47
CA ARG A 75 -2.75 -0.27 17.85
C ARG A 75 -3.42 1.09 17.92
N LEU A 76 -4.13 1.33 19.01
CA LEU A 76 -4.81 2.59 19.26
C LEU A 76 -4.43 3.15 20.63
N THR A 77 -4.09 4.43 20.67
CA THR A 77 -3.87 5.22 21.89
C THR A 77 -4.78 6.46 21.85
N PRO A 78 -5.03 7.14 22.97
CA PRO A 78 -5.88 8.33 22.98
C PRO A 78 -5.39 9.48 22.07
N GLN A 79 -4.09 9.55 21.79
CA GLN A 79 -3.48 10.61 20.98
C GLN A 79 -3.10 10.18 19.56
N GLN A 80 -2.89 8.88 19.33
CA GLN A 80 -2.31 8.34 18.10
C GLN A 80 -2.86 6.94 17.76
N ALA A 81 -2.95 6.62 16.47
CA ALA A 81 -3.25 5.27 15.99
C ALA A 81 -2.10 4.80 15.12
N HIS A 82 -1.66 3.57 15.37
CA HIS A 82 -0.73 2.86 14.52
C HIS A 82 -1.51 2.04 13.51
N VAL A 83 -1.09 2.15 12.26
CA VAL A 83 -1.67 1.50 11.10
C VAL A 83 -0.58 0.65 10.47
N THR A 84 -0.87 -0.63 10.24
CA THR A 84 -0.02 -1.47 9.41
C THR A 84 -0.47 -1.32 7.97
N LEU A 85 0.38 -0.75 7.11
CA LEU A 85 0.06 -0.50 5.72
C LEU A 85 0.04 -1.80 4.94
N THR A 86 -0.95 -1.97 4.08
CA THR A 86 -1.12 -3.20 3.27
C THR A 86 -1.08 -2.88 1.79
N THR A 87 -1.68 -1.76 1.37
CA THR A 87 -1.68 -1.36 -0.04
C THR A 87 -1.37 0.13 -0.19
N LEU A 88 -0.75 0.45 -1.31
CA LEU A 88 -0.50 1.81 -1.79
C LEU A 88 -1.31 2.01 -3.07
N GLY A 89 -2.38 2.81 -2.99
CA GLY A 89 -3.39 2.89 -4.05
C GLY A 89 -3.87 1.50 -4.47
N ASP A 90 -3.67 1.18 -5.75
CA ASP A 90 -4.05 -0.11 -6.36
C ASP A 90 -2.93 -1.18 -6.30
N ARG A 91 -1.82 -0.90 -5.62
CA ARG A 91 -0.66 -1.81 -5.54
C ARG A 91 -0.52 -2.40 -4.15
N PRO A 92 -0.38 -3.73 -4.00
CA PRO A 92 -0.03 -4.32 -2.72
C PRO A 92 1.40 -3.93 -2.34
N LEU A 93 1.61 -3.59 -1.07
CA LEU A 93 2.95 -3.46 -0.51
C LEU A 93 3.54 -4.86 -0.29
N PRO A 94 4.87 -5.02 -0.37
CA PRO A 94 5.52 -6.31 -0.12
C PRO A 94 5.14 -6.90 1.24
N GLU A 95 5.11 -8.23 1.33
CA GLU A 95 4.66 -8.95 2.54
C GLU A 95 5.62 -8.83 3.73
N SER A 96 6.77 -8.15 3.54
CA SER A 96 7.64 -7.58 4.58
C SER A 96 6.92 -6.45 5.35
N SER A 97 5.76 -6.79 5.91
CA SER A 97 4.80 -5.92 6.60
C SER A 97 5.35 -5.23 7.85
N GLU A 98 6.54 -5.62 8.32
CA GLU A 98 7.22 -5.01 9.47
C GLU A 98 7.80 -3.62 9.15
N ASP A 99 8.09 -3.34 7.88
CA ASP A 99 8.75 -2.08 7.47
C ASP A 99 7.75 -0.93 7.23
N PHE A 100 6.48 -1.25 6.96
CA PHE A 100 5.49 -0.26 6.54
C PHE A 100 4.44 0.00 7.62
N THR A 101 4.88 0.66 8.70
CA THR A 101 3.97 1.16 9.73
C THR A 101 3.67 2.64 9.55
N GLY A 102 2.44 3.04 9.77
CA GLY A 102 1.98 4.41 9.70
C GLY A 102 1.39 4.88 11.03
N LEU A 103 1.42 6.19 11.24
CA LEU A 103 0.96 6.83 12.46
C LEU A 103 0.00 7.97 12.11
N ILE A 104 -1.22 7.89 12.65
CA ILE A 104 -2.23 8.95 12.54
C ILE A 104 -2.33 9.64 13.91
N ARG A 105 -2.06 10.94 13.96
CA ARG A 105 -2.23 11.74 15.18
C ARG A 105 -3.66 12.28 15.28
N ILE A 106 -4.11 12.56 16.49
CA ILE A 106 -5.44 13.14 16.75
C ILE A 106 -5.70 14.43 15.96
N ALA A 107 -4.67 15.28 15.79
CA ALA A 107 -4.74 16.53 15.03
C ALA A 107 -4.92 16.32 13.52
N ASP A 108 -4.56 15.14 13.00
CA ASP A 108 -4.50 14.82 11.57
C ASP A 108 -5.73 14.03 11.09
N ILE A 109 -6.79 13.93 11.91
CA ILE A 109 -8.02 13.16 11.62
C ILE A 109 -9.09 13.98 10.88
N ARG A 110 -9.28 15.25 11.27
CA ARG A 110 -10.26 16.15 10.66
C ARG A 110 -9.59 17.48 10.30
N LEU A 111 -10.05 18.10 9.21
CA LEU A 111 -9.65 19.46 8.84
C LEU A 111 -10.20 20.49 9.83
N THR A 112 -11.45 20.29 10.25
CA THR A 112 -12.19 21.18 11.12
C THR A 112 -12.41 20.53 12.49
N GLU A 113 -12.49 21.35 13.55
CA GLU A 113 -12.78 20.92 14.92
C GLU A 113 -11.79 19.90 15.52
N ARG A 114 -10.49 20.06 15.24
CA ARG A 114 -9.42 19.18 15.72
C ARG A 114 -9.43 18.92 17.23
N ASP A 115 -9.81 19.92 18.03
CA ASP A 115 -9.80 19.84 19.50
C ASP A 115 -10.95 19.00 20.10
N LYS A 116 -12.01 18.74 19.33
CA LYS A 116 -13.15 17.93 19.78
C LYS A 116 -13.05 16.47 19.36
N VAL A 117 -12.08 16.12 18.52
CA VAL A 117 -11.95 14.77 17.98
C VAL A 117 -11.47 13.82 19.06
N LYS A 118 -12.15 12.68 19.21
CA LYS A 118 -11.71 11.59 20.09
C LYS A 118 -11.32 10.38 19.26
N MET A 119 -10.17 9.78 19.59
CA MET A 119 -9.62 8.66 18.84
C MET A 119 -10.56 7.44 18.82
N GLY A 120 -11.10 7.07 19.98
CA GLY A 120 -11.98 5.91 20.12
C GLY A 120 -13.35 6.07 19.45
N GLU A 121 -13.76 7.29 19.08
CA GLU A 121 -14.98 7.53 18.29
C GLU A 121 -14.69 7.53 16.78
N CYS A 122 -13.42 7.59 16.37
CA CYS A 122 -13.03 7.60 14.96
C CYS A 122 -12.62 6.21 14.47
N PHE A 123 -11.93 5.46 15.32
CA PHE A 123 -11.16 4.27 14.94
C PHE A 123 -11.18 3.21 16.05
N ARG A 124 -11.07 1.94 15.68
CA ARG A 124 -10.84 0.79 16.57
C ARG A 124 -9.85 -0.18 15.93
N LEU A 125 -9.32 -1.06 16.77
CA LEU A 125 -8.40 -2.12 16.36
C LEU A 125 -9.06 -3.01 15.30
N GLY A 126 -8.32 -3.31 14.24
CA GLY A 126 -8.78 -4.16 13.13
C GLY A 126 -9.57 -3.43 12.05
N ASP A 127 -9.91 -2.15 12.21
CA ASP A 127 -10.52 -1.37 11.13
C ASP A 127 -9.55 -1.21 9.96
N ILE A 128 -10.11 -1.21 8.74
CA ILE A 128 -9.37 -0.88 7.53
C ILE A 128 -9.58 0.59 7.21
N VAL A 129 -8.48 1.34 7.15
CA VAL A 129 -8.48 2.78 6.94
C VAL A 129 -7.74 3.17 5.67
N LYS A 130 -8.33 4.11 4.93
CA LYS A 130 -7.71 4.83 3.81
C LYS A 130 -7.19 6.16 4.34
N ALA A 131 -5.90 6.38 4.20
CA ALA A 131 -5.22 7.57 4.69
C ALA A 131 -4.25 8.11 3.63
N LYS A 132 -3.89 9.37 3.76
CA LYS A 132 -2.93 10.05 2.90
C LYS A 132 -1.61 10.23 3.64
N VAL A 133 -0.50 9.95 2.96
CA VAL A 133 0.85 10.11 3.52
C VAL A 133 1.18 11.60 3.57
N LEU A 134 1.33 12.15 4.77
CA LEU A 134 1.77 13.54 4.96
C LEU A 134 3.29 13.67 4.83
N SER A 135 4.02 12.71 5.39
CA SER A 135 5.48 12.67 5.30
C SER A 135 5.98 11.25 5.57
N LEU A 136 7.18 10.96 5.07
CA LEU A 136 7.90 9.71 5.36
C LEU A 136 8.18 9.53 6.86
N GLY A 137 8.10 10.62 7.62
CA GLY A 137 8.25 10.62 9.06
C GLY A 137 9.66 10.28 9.54
N ASP A 138 9.71 9.47 10.57
CA ASP A 138 10.91 8.96 11.22
C ASP A 138 11.24 7.53 10.73
N ALA A 139 12.42 7.01 11.06
CA ALA A 139 12.94 5.74 10.54
C ALA A 139 12.05 4.50 10.78
N ARG A 140 10.93 4.65 11.50
CA ARG A 140 10.05 3.57 11.92
C ARG A 140 8.60 3.72 11.44
N SER A 141 8.12 4.95 11.18
CA SER A 141 6.69 5.17 10.88
C SER A 141 6.44 6.33 9.92
N TYR A 142 5.57 6.12 8.94
CA TYR A 142 5.03 7.16 8.06
C TYR A 142 4.00 8.02 8.81
N TYR A 143 4.02 9.35 8.66
CA TYR A 143 2.92 10.18 9.18
C TYR A 143 1.77 10.19 8.18
N LEU A 144 0.60 9.82 8.67
CA LEU A 144 -0.62 9.70 7.88
C LEU A 144 -1.66 10.72 8.34
N SER A 145 -2.51 11.14 7.40
CA SER A 145 -3.67 11.98 7.67
C SER A 145 -4.93 11.37 7.08
N THR A 146 -6.04 11.55 7.81
CA THR A 146 -7.39 11.24 7.35
C THR A 146 -8.27 12.49 7.27
N ALA A 147 -7.64 13.67 7.25
CA ALA A 147 -8.27 14.98 7.17
C ALA A 147 -8.79 15.29 5.75
N ALA A 148 -9.58 14.38 5.18
CA ALA A 148 -10.35 14.61 3.97
C ALA A 148 -11.67 13.81 4.03
N ASN A 149 -12.60 14.11 3.12
CA ASN A 149 -13.90 13.43 3.09
C ASN A 149 -13.81 12.00 2.56
N GLU A 150 -12.87 11.75 1.65
CA GLU A 150 -12.62 10.44 1.02
C GLU A 150 -11.67 9.56 1.86
N LEU A 151 -11.16 10.10 2.97
CA LEU A 151 -10.21 9.42 3.85
C LEU A 151 -10.86 9.11 5.20
N GLY A 152 -10.53 7.94 5.75
CA GLY A 152 -11.15 7.40 6.95
C GLY A 152 -11.30 5.88 6.89
N VAL A 153 -12.19 5.36 7.72
CA VAL A 153 -12.58 3.96 7.78
C VAL A 153 -13.35 3.59 6.50
N VAL A 154 -12.84 2.60 5.78
CA VAL A 154 -13.46 2.04 4.57
C VAL A 154 -14.23 0.77 4.92
N TYR A 155 -13.68 -0.02 5.84
CA TYR A 155 -14.29 -1.27 6.28
C TYR A 155 -14.06 -1.45 7.77
N ALA A 156 -15.10 -1.84 8.48
CA ALA A 156 -15.07 -2.15 9.90
C ALA A 156 -16.00 -3.31 10.21
N LYS A 157 -15.74 -3.97 11.34
CA LYS A 157 -16.59 -5.02 11.89
C LYS A 157 -17.21 -4.53 13.19
N SER A 158 -18.46 -4.92 13.42
CA SER A 158 -19.17 -4.67 14.68
C SER A 158 -18.58 -5.52 15.80
N GLU A 159 -18.94 -5.24 17.04
CA GLU A 159 -18.57 -6.10 18.19
C GLU A 159 -19.06 -7.55 18.05
N ALA A 160 -20.12 -7.78 17.27
CA ALA A 160 -20.63 -9.11 16.95
C ALA A 160 -19.85 -9.80 15.81
N GLY A 161 -18.91 -9.10 15.17
CA GLY A 161 -18.11 -9.60 14.05
C GLY A 161 -18.75 -9.39 12.67
N ASN A 162 -19.92 -8.74 12.60
CA ASN A 162 -20.61 -8.48 11.34
C ASN A 162 -19.98 -7.28 10.59
N PRO A 163 -20.03 -7.24 9.25
CA PRO A 163 -19.60 -6.06 8.51
C PRO A 163 -20.53 -4.86 8.81
N LEU A 164 -19.92 -3.69 9.03
CA LEU A 164 -20.64 -2.44 9.23
C LEU A 164 -20.83 -1.69 7.90
N LEU A 165 -22.02 -1.13 7.69
CA LEU A 165 -22.34 -0.31 6.53
C LEU A 165 -22.18 1.19 6.84
N PRO A 166 -21.62 1.99 5.92
CA PRO A 166 -21.50 3.43 6.10
C PRO A 166 -22.86 4.11 5.97
N VAL A 167 -23.37 4.71 7.05
CA VAL A 167 -24.65 5.46 7.04
C VAL A 167 -24.40 6.96 6.97
N SER A 168 -23.37 7.45 7.66
CA SER A 168 -22.98 8.86 7.64
C SER A 168 -21.45 9.00 7.75
N TYR A 169 -20.94 10.23 7.63
CA TYR A 169 -19.51 10.53 7.83
C TYR A 169 -19.00 10.26 9.26
N GLN A 170 -19.89 10.00 10.21
CA GLN A 170 -19.57 9.83 11.62
C GLN A 170 -20.07 8.50 12.20
N GLU A 171 -20.89 7.74 11.46
CA GLU A 171 -21.56 6.54 11.97
C GLU A 171 -21.62 5.45 10.91
N MET A 172 -21.36 4.22 11.35
CA MET A 172 -21.63 3.00 10.60
C MET A 172 -22.67 2.17 11.35
N GLU A 173 -23.47 1.40 10.63
CA GLU A 173 -24.56 0.59 11.20
C GLU A 173 -24.36 -0.88 10.86
N ASP A 174 -24.58 -1.74 11.85
CA ASP A 174 -24.60 -3.18 11.64
C ASP A 174 -25.95 -3.58 11.01
N GLU A 175 -25.91 -4.16 9.82
CA GLU A 175 -27.11 -4.57 9.08
C GLU A 175 -27.95 -5.61 9.83
N VAL A 176 -27.32 -6.46 10.66
CA VAL A 176 -28.00 -7.54 11.37
C VAL A 176 -28.57 -7.06 12.70
N THR A 177 -27.81 -6.25 13.45
CA THR A 177 -28.21 -5.83 14.80
C THR A 177 -28.87 -4.46 14.84
N GLY A 178 -28.78 -3.66 13.77
CA GLY A 178 -29.28 -2.28 13.70
C GLY A 178 -28.54 -1.31 14.64
N LYS A 179 -27.42 -1.73 15.23
CA LYS A 179 -26.65 -0.89 16.15
C LYS A 179 -25.77 0.06 15.37
N LYS A 180 -25.81 1.34 15.75
CA LYS A 180 -24.96 2.39 15.19
C LYS A 180 -23.70 2.53 16.02
N GLU A 181 -22.56 2.49 15.35
CA GLU A 181 -21.23 2.69 15.92
C GLU A 181 -20.58 3.93 15.31
N LYS A 182 -19.98 4.77 16.15
CA LYS A 182 -19.28 5.98 15.69
C LYS A 182 -17.94 5.63 15.06
N ARG A 183 -17.69 6.14 13.85
CA ARG A 183 -16.46 5.97 13.06
C ARG A 183 -16.19 7.20 12.20
N LYS A 184 -14.94 7.49 11.87
CA LYS A 184 -14.60 8.48 10.82
C LYS A 184 -14.73 7.78 9.46
N VAL A 185 -15.93 7.78 8.89
CA VAL A 185 -16.22 7.05 7.66
C VAL A 185 -15.65 7.79 6.44
N ALA A 186 -15.01 7.03 5.54
CA ALA A 186 -14.59 7.52 4.23
C ALA A 186 -15.77 7.51 3.26
N LYS A 187 -15.91 8.53 2.42
CA LYS A 187 -16.90 8.50 1.34
C LYS A 187 -16.60 7.32 0.39
N PRO A 188 -17.55 6.42 0.11
CA PRO A 188 -17.35 5.38 -0.89
C PRO A 188 -17.21 6.02 -2.28
N GLU A 189 -16.26 5.55 -3.07
CA GLU A 189 -16.10 5.96 -4.47
C GLU A 189 -17.14 5.21 -5.32
N GLY A 190 -18.04 5.94 -5.99
CA GLY A 190 -19.00 5.35 -6.94
C GLY A 190 -20.49 5.42 -6.57
N ILE A 191 -20.90 6.30 -5.66
CA ILE A 191 -22.31 6.68 -5.43
C ILE A 191 -22.47 8.20 -5.49
#